data_AF-A0ABD0JYP3-F1
#
_entry.id   AF-A0ABD0JYP3-F1
#
_cell.length_a   1.000
_cell.length_b   1.000
_cell.length_c   1.000
_cell.angle_alpha   90.00
_cell.angle_beta   90.00
_cell.angle_gamma   90.00
#
_symmetry.space_group_name_H-M   'P 1'
#
loop_
_entity.id
_entity.type
_entity.pdbx_description
1 polymer ?
#
loop_
_entity_poly.entity_id
_entity_poly.type
_entity_poly.pdbx_seq_one_letter_code
_entity_poly.pdbx_strand_id
1 'polypeptide(L)'
;MEPKAKRAKHNEEGYTDTLPPEAKQRYFEKIVDIDGVDPYDIPKRSWSADPEDLPEVDYICIVNYFVFAKSANTKDEFRAYKSLKSYKAFQAGWVRDVVSYRPDGCQNTVVSAKVLRSQVLNEKPVSPWFIASADGTIVSAHCTCLEGLGETCTHVGALTFAVDAFNSAREKTTCTDEKAYWKVPEGAEGVSPKPAYAIDFGFARSGATVPAAMQERVVVPEPTEAELTELFQQLNSCKVKARILKMLPQYCDQYKTEDETTNH
;
A
#
# COMPACT_ATOMS: atom_id res chain seq x y z
N MET A 1 34.69 -52.64 5.34
CA MET A 1 33.54 -51.97 4.70
C MET A 1 32.37 -52.11 5.65
N GLU A 2 32.19 -51.13 6.54
CA GLU A 2 31.02 -51.08 7.42
C GLU A 2 29.81 -50.52 6.65
N PRO A 3 28.60 -51.07 6.82
CA PRO A 3 27.42 -50.55 6.17
C PRO A 3 26.96 -49.29 6.90
N LYS A 4 26.92 -48.16 6.18
CA LYS A 4 26.38 -46.89 6.69
C LYS A 4 24.91 -47.08 7.05
N ALA A 5 24.59 -46.88 8.32
CA ALA A 5 23.23 -46.82 8.83
C ALA A 5 22.41 -45.81 8.02
N LYS A 6 21.28 -46.25 7.48
CA LYS A 6 20.29 -45.38 6.85
C LYS A 6 19.78 -44.41 7.91
N ARG A 7 20.12 -43.13 7.77
CA ARG A 7 19.54 -42.03 8.55
C ARG A 7 18.03 -42.12 8.43
N ALA A 8 17.35 -42.35 9.56
CA ALA A 8 15.91 -42.24 9.64
C ALA A 8 15.50 -40.82 9.21
N LYS A 9 14.53 -40.72 8.29
CA LYS A 9 13.83 -39.47 8.02
C LYS A 9 13.16 -39.05 9.31
N HIS A 10 13.64 -37.97 9.94
CA HIS A 10 12.85 -37.26 10.94
C HIS A 10 11.55 -36.83 10.27
N ASN A 11 10.43 -37.23 10.87
CA ASN A 11 9.11 -36.73 10.54
C ASN A 11 9.15 -35.21 10.84
N GLU A 12 8.88 -34.35 9.86
CA GLU A 12 8.75 -32.91 10.12
C GLU A 12 7.51 -32.71 10.99
N GLU A 13 7.72 -32.44 12.28
CA GLU A 13 6.65 -32.12 13.23
C GLU A 13 5.95 -30.83 12.78
N GLY A 14 4.62 -30.86 12.70
CA GLY A 14 3.82 -29.71 12.26
C GLY A 14 3.81 -28.60 13.31
N TYR A 15 3.43 -27.38 12.93
CA TYR A 15 3.36 -26.25 13.87
C TYR A 15 2.48 -26.58 15.09
N THR A 16 1.38 -27.28 14.89
CA THR A 16 0.43 -27.66 15.94
C THR A 16 1.02 -28.63 16.98
N ASP A 17 2.08 -29.36 16.65
CA ASP A 17 2.79 -30.24 17.59
C ASP A 17 3.69 -29.46 18.56
N THR A 18 4.05 -28.22 18.20
CA THR A 18 4.82 -27.32 19.06
C THR A 18 3.95 -26.59 20.10
N LEU A 19 2.63 -26.67 19.99
CA LEU A 19 1.70 -25.95 20.85
C LEU A 19 1.44 -26.69 22.17
N PRO A 20 1.35 -25.97 23.31
CA PRO A 20 0.83 -26.52 24.55
C PRO A 20 -0.58 -27.11 24.39
N PRO A 21 -0.99 -28.12 25.17
CA PRO A 21 -2.26 -28.82 24.97
C PRO A 21 -3.49 -27.90 24.92
N GLU A 22 -3.60 -26.92 25.82
CA GLU A 22 -4.72 -25.96 25.84
C GLU A 22 -4.73 -25.06 24.60
N ALA A 23 -3.54 -24.57 24.19
CA ALA A 23 -3.40 -23.76 22.99
C ALA A 23 -3.67 -24.57 21.72
N LYS A 24 -3.32 -25.85 21.70
CA LYS A 24 -3.58 -26.78 20.60
C LYS A 24 -5.08 -27.02 20.45
N GLN A 25 -5.81 -27.24 21.56
CA GLN A 25 -7.26 -27.36 21.53
C GLN A 25 -7.91 -26.08 20.96
N ARG A 26 -7.54 -24.91 21.48
CA ARG A 26 -8.07 -23.63 20.99
C ARG A 26 -7.73 -23.40 19.52
N TYR A 27 -6.53 -23.79 19.09
CA TYR A 27 -6.13 -23.72 17.69
C TYR A 27 -7.07 -24.54 16.80
N PHE A 28 -7.38 -25.78 17.19
CA PHE A 28 -8.30 -26.62 16.43
C PHE A 28 -9.72 -26.05 16.38
N GLU A 29 -10.22 -25.47 17.48
CA GLU A 29 -11.53 -24.80 17.48
C GLU A 29 -11.60 -23.65 16.48
N LYS A 30 -10.51 -22.88 16.29
CA LYS A 30 -10.46 -21.78 15.32
C LYS A 30 -10.49 -22.26 13.88
N ILE A 31 -9.76 -23.33 13.55
CA ILE A 31 -9.68 -23.79 12.16
C ILE A 31 -10.96 -24.48 11.69
N VAL A 32 -11.86 -24.89 12.61
CA VAL A 32 -13.22 -25.35 12.23
C VAL A 32 -13.95 -24.29 11.40
N ASP A 33 -13.73 -23.01 11.68
CA ASP A 33 -14.34 -21.90 10.94
C ASP A 33 -13.87 -21.81 9.49
N ILE A 34 -12.83 -22.55 9.10
CA ILE A 34 -12.27 -22.64 7.74
C ILE A 34 -12.16 -24.10 7.26
N ASP A 35 -13.19 -24.89 7.55
CA ASP A 35 -13.33 -26.30 7.15
C ASP A 35 -12.21 -27.22 7.67
N GLY A 36 -11.61 -26.85 8.81
CA GLY A 36 -10.53 -27.62 9.44
C GLY A 36 -9.19 -27.54 8.71
N VAL A 37 -9.05 -26.66 7.72
CA VAL A 37 -7.81 -26.48 6.97
C VAL A 37 -6.81 -25.69 7.82
N ASP A 38 -5.61 -26.23 8.05
CA ASP A 38 -4.55 -25.53 8.79
C ASP A 38 -3.90 -24.45 7.91
N PRO A 39 -3.96 -23.16 8.27
CA PRO A 39 -3.37 -22.08 7.48
C PRO A 39 -1.86 -22.19 7.24
N TYR A 40 -1.11 -22.92 8.07
CA TYR A 40 0.32 -23.13 7.89
C TYR A 40 0.64 -24.27 6.91
N ASP A 41 -0.31 -25.17 6.67
CA ASP A 41 -0.15 -26.31 5.75
C ASP A 41 -0.74 -26.03 4.35
N ILE A 42 -1.48 -24.92 4.17
CA ILE A 42 -2.02 -24.52 2.87
C ILE A 42 -0.86 -24.30 1.88
N PRO A 43 -0.87 -24.97 0.71
CA PRO A 43 0.14 -24.78 -0.31
C PRO A 43 0.22 -23.33 -0.78
N LYS A 44 1.43 -22.78 -0.91
CA LYS A 44 1.68 -21.38 -1.33
C LYS A 44 0.93 -20.95 -2.60
N ARG A 45 0.68 -21.89 -3.53
CA ARG A 45 -0.03 -21.64 -4.79
C ARG A 45 -1.55 -21.42 -4.63
N SER A 46 -2.12 -21.87 -3.51
CA SER A 46 -3.55 -21.76 -3.24
C SER A 46 -3.92 -20.40 -2.67
N TRP A 47 -2.94 -19.67 -2.13
CA TRP A 47 -3.11 -18.32 -1.63
C TRP A 47 -3.24 -17.33 -2.78
N SER A 48 -4.22 -16.42 -2.66
CA SER A 48 -4.32 -15.25 -3.52
C SER A 48 -3.55 -14.08 -2.91
N ALA A 49 -2.86 -13.33 -3.77
CA ALA A 49 -2.25 -12.05 -3.45
C ALA A 49 -3.03 -10.87 -4.04
N ASP A 50 -4.19 -11.14 -4.64
CA ASP A 50 -5.06 -10.11 -5.21
C ASP A 50 -5.76 -9.34 -4.07
N PRO A 51 -5.61 -8.00 -3.99
CA PRO A 51 -6.34 -7.20 -3.01
C PRO A 51 -7.87 -7.35 -3.11
N GLU A 52 -8.41 -7.72 -4.27
CA GLU A 52 -9.85 -7.92 -4.44
C GLU A 52 -10.38 -9.15 -3.69
N ASP A 53 -9.52 -10.13 -3.43
CA ASP A 53 -9.87 -11.33 -2.67
C ASP A 53 -9.78 -11.12 -1.15
N LEU A 54 -9.45 -9.92 -0.69
CA LEU A 54 -9.42 -9.58 0.73
C LEU A 54 -10.85 -9.37 1.28
N PRO A 55 -11.13 -9.80 2.52
CA PRO A 55 -12.40 -9.54 3.18
C PRO A 55 -12.55 -8.04 3.50
N GLU A 56 -13.81 -7.56 3.52
CA GLU A 56 -14.19 -6.17 3.82
C GLU A 56 -14.06 -5.81 5.31
N VAL A 57 -12.87 -6.00 5.87
CA VAL A 57 -12.53 -5.60 7.23
C VAL A 57 -12.30 -4.09 7.27
N ASP A 58 -13.08 -3.38 8.06
CA ASP A 58 -12.92 -1.95 8.33
C ASP A 58 -12.39 -1.68 9.75
N TYR A 59 -12.11 -0.41 10.05
CA TYR A 59 -11.68 0.02 11.38
C TYR A 59 -12.65 -0.40 12.50
N ILE A 60 -13.96 -0.41 12.25
CA ILE A 60 -14.95 -0.76 13.26
C ILE A 60 -14.90 -2.26 13.58
N CYS A 61 -14.73 -3.12 12.57
CA CYS A 61 -14.51 -4.55 12.73
C CYS A 61 -13.24 -4.83 13.57
N ILE A 62 -12.17 -4.08 13.31
CA ILE A 62 -10.92 -4.16 14.08
C ILE A 62 -11.15 -3.81 15.55
N VAL A 63 -11.84 -2.69 15.84
CA VAL A 63 -12.14 -2.28 17.21
C VAL A 63 -13.04 -3.31 17.91
N ASN A 64 -14.07 -3.79 17.22
CA ASN A 64 -14.99 -4.80 17.73
C ASN A 64 -14.25 -6.06 18.16
N TYR A 65 -13.32 -6.53 17.33
CA TYR A 65 -12.51 -7.69 17.66
C TYR A 65 -11.59 -7.43 18.85
N PHE A 66 -10.72 -6.42 18.80
CA PHE A 66 -9.68 -6.25 19.84
C PHE A 66 -10.23 -5.76 21.19
N VAL A 67 -11.34 -5.03 21.20
CA VAL A 67 -11.86 -4.44 22.43
C VAL A 67 -13.00 -5.27 23.01
N PHE A 68 -13.98 -5.65 22.18
CA PHE A 68 -15.27 -6.18 22.64
C PHE A 68 -15.42 -7.69 22.46
N ALA A 69 -14.64 -8.33 21.58
CA ALA A 69 -14.69 -9.79 21.46
C ALA A 69 -14.17 -10.45 22.73
N LYS A 70 -14.73 -11.63 23.03
CA LYS A 70 -14.42 -12.37 24.26
C LYS A 70 -13.29 -13.35 24.01
N SER A 71 -12.32 -13.37 24.92
CA SER A 71 -11.29 -14.40 24.96
C SER A 71 -11.92 -15.75 25.25
N ALA A 72 -11.58 -16.77 24.46
CA ALA A 72 -12.02 -18.13 24.71
C ALA A 72 -11.55 -18.66 26.08
N ASN A 73 -10.40 -18.18 26.56
CA ASN A 73 -9.78 -18.65 27.79
C ASN A 73 -10.42 -18.03 29.03
N THR A 74 -10.53 -16.69 29.07
CA THR A 74 -11.02 -15.97 30.24
C THR A 74 -12.52 -15.73 30.21
N LYS A 75 -13.16 -15.81 29.04
CA LYS A 75 -14.56 -15.43 28.76
C LYS A 75 -14.85 -13.94 28.93
N ASP A 76 -13.83 -13.16 29.30
CA ASP A 76 -13.86 -11.72 29.37
C ASP A 76 -13.56 -11.11 27.99
N GLU A 77 -13.99 -9.87 27.80
CA GLU A 77 -13.59 -9.04 26.66
C GLU A 77 -12.07 -8.93 26.58
N PHE A 78 -11.51 -8.94 25.37
CA PHE A 78 -10.06 -8.84 25.17
C PHE A 78 -9.46 -7.55 25.72
N ARG A 79 -10.15 -6.41 25.53
CA ARG A 79 -9.66 -5.06 25.94
C ARG A 79 -8.22 -4.80 25.49
N ALA A 80 -7.85 -5.29 24.30
CA ALA A 80 -6.51 -5.25 23.74
C ALA A 80 -6.19 -3.88 23.09
N TYR A 81 -6.30 -2.79 23.86
CA TYR A 81 -6.07 -1.42 23.38
C TYR A 81 -4.66 -1.20 22.80
N LYS A 82 -3.68 -2.01 23.21
CA LYS A 82 -2.31 -1.96 22.65
C LYS A 82 -2.30 -2.37 21.18
N SER A 83 -3.13 -3.32 20.78
CA SER A 83 -3.21 -3.85 19.41
C SER A 83 -3.80 -2.83 18.45
N LEU A 84 -4.65 -1.92 18.95
CA LEU A 84 -5.13 -0.76 18.19
C LEU A 84 -4.01 0.22 17.81
N LYS A 85 -2.85 0.17 18.48
CA LYS A 85 -1.67 0.99 18.11
C LYS A 85 -0.81 0.33 17.03
N SER A 86 -1.15 -0.89 16.60
CA SER A 86 -0.38 -1.64 15.60
C SER A 86 -0.48 -1.09 14.18
N TYR A 87 -1.37 -0.14 13.90
CA TYR A 87 -1.37 0.58 12.61
C TYR A 87 0.01 1.20 12.31
N LYS A 88 0.77 1.57 13.34
CA LYS A 88 2.15 2.09 13.20
C LYS A 88 3.12 1.06 12.61
N ALA A 89 2.93 -0.23 12.93
CA ALA A 89 3.74 -1.29 12.35
C ALA A 89 3.48 -1.44 10.85
N PHE A 90 2.21 -1.28 10.43
CA PHE A 90 1.86 -1.22 9.02
C PHE A 90 2.50 0.01 8.33
N GLN A 91 2.37 1.21 8.92
CA GLN A 91 3.01 2.44 8.41
C GLN A 91 4.53 2.33 8.30
N ALA A 92 5.16 1.58 9.20
CA ALA A 92 6.60 1.32 9.18
C ALA A 92 7.03 0.25 8.14
N GLY A 93 6.10 -0.29 7.35
CA GLY A 93 6.38 -1.29 6.31
C GLY A 93 6.76 -2.67 6.86
N TRP A 94 6.27 -3.02 8.06
CA TRP A 94 6.62 -4.28 8.71
C TRP A 94 5.76 -5.46 8.25
N VAL A 95 4.60 -5.18 7.67
CA VAL A 95 3.70 -6.19 7.10
C VAL A 95 4.07 -6.40 5.64
N ARG A 96 4.29 -7.65 5.25
CA ARG A 96 4.70 -8.07 3.91
C ARG A 96 3.92 -9.31 3.49
N ASP A 97 3.84 -9.54 2.19
CA ASP A 97 3.22 -10.73 1.60
C ASP A 97 1.81 -11.00 2.15
N VAL A 98 0.94 -9.98 2.18
CA VAL A 98 -0.47 -10.16 2.58
C VAL A 98 -1.15 -11.01 1.53
N VAL A 99 -1.75 -12.10 1.98
CA VAL A 99 -2.42 -13.08 1.12
C VAL A 99 -3.72 -13.54 1.77
N SER A 100 -4.71 -13.87 0.94
CA SER A 100 -5.98 -14.45 1.37
C SER A 100 -6.18 -15.84 0.80
N TYR A 101 -6.96 -16.64 1.51
CA TYR A 101 -7.44 -17.93 1.05
C TYR A 101 -8.87 -18.14 1.55
N ARG A 102 -9.73 -18.66 0.69
CA ARG A 102 -11.09 -19.05 1.04
C ARG A 102 -11.24 -20.53 0.70
N PRO A 103 -11.47 -21.42 1.69
CA PRO A 103 -11.77 -22.83 1.41
C PRO A 103 -13.05 -22.97 0.58
N ASP A 104 -13.10 -23.99 -0.27
CA ASP A 104 -14.27 -24.26 -1.12
C ASP A 104 -15.50 -24.54 -0.26
N GLY A 105 -16.62 -23.85 -0.55
CA GLY A 105 -17.87 -24.00 0.22
C GLY A 105 -17.89 -23.31 1.58
N CYS A 106 -16.81 -22.63 1.98
CA CYS A 106 -16.76 -21.83 3.20
C CYS A 106 -17.05 -20.34 2.90
N GLN A 107 -17.78 -19.66 3.79
CA GLN A 107 -18.01 -18.22 3.70
C GLN A 107 -16.87 -17.41 4.32
N ASN A 108 -16.07 -18.04 5.18
CA ASN A 108 -14.98 -17.39 5.88
C ASN A 108 -13.71 -17.37 5.03
N THR A 109 -13.00 -16.27 5.11
CA THR A 109 -11.73 -16.05 4.43
C THR A 109 -10.62 -15.97 5.47
N VAL A 110 -9.56 -16.76 5.29
CA VAL A 110 -8.34 -16.62 6.09
C VAL A 110 -7.40 -15.63 5.39
N VAL A 111 -6.85 -14.71 6.16
CA VAL A 111 -5.83 -13.77 5.70
C VAL A 111 -4.56 -14.02 6.49
N SER A 112 -3.42 -14.07 5.80
CA SER A 112 -2.11 -14.33 6.37
C SER A 112 -1.09 -13.33 5.82
N ALA A 113 -0.02 -13.09 6.57
CA ALA A 113 1.09 -12.24 6.14
C ALA A 113 2.39 -12.62 6.83
N LYS A 114 3.49 -12.00 6.41
CA LYS A 114 4.74 -11.96 7.16
C LYS A 114 4.88 -10.62 7.86
N VAL A 115 5.08 -10.64 9.17
CA VAL A 115 5.21 -9.43 9.97
C VAL A 115 6.55 -9.41 10.70
N LEU A 116 7.32 -8.33 10.53
CA LEU A 116 8.57 -8.12 11.24
C LEU A 116 8.34 -7.93 12.75
N ARG A 117 9.29 -8.43 13.54
CA ARG A 117 9.29 -8.22 14.99
C ARG A 117 9.89 -6.85 15.30
N SER A 118 9.10 -5.99 15.95
CA SER A 118 9.47 -4.62 16.32
C SER A 118 10.78 -4.49 17.11
N GLN A 119 11.15 -5.54 17.85
CA GLN A 119 12.29 -5.53 18.75
C GLN A 119 13.60 -6.02 18.08
N VAL A 120 13.52 -6.76 16.97
CA VAL A 120 14.69 -7.35 16.31
C VAL A 120 14.48 -7.45 14.80
N LEU A 121 14.97 -6.47 14.04
CA LEU A 121 14.77 -6.42 12.58
C LEU A 121 15.47 -7.55 11.80
N ASN A 122 16.50 -8.17 12.38
CA ASN A 122 17.25 -9.28 11.78
C ASN A 122 16.65 -10.67 12.06
N GLU A 123 15.58 -10.73 12.86
CA GLU A 123 14.93 -11.99 13.16
C GLU A 123 13.92 -12.39 12.08
N LYS A 124 13.71 -13.71 11.96
CA LYS A 124 12.74 -14.26 11.00
C LYS A 124 11.36 -13.65 11.28
N PRO A 125 10.66 -13.10 10.26
CA PRO A 125 9.31 -12.61 10.40
C PRO A 125 8.38 -13.66 11.01
N VAL A 126 7.42 -13.22 11.80
CA VAL A 126 6.32 -14.07 12.27
C VAL A 126 5.22 -14.12 11.23
N SER A 127 4.40 -15.16 11.29
CA SER A 127 3.31 -15.38 10.34
C SER A 127 1.97 -15.33 11.09
N PRO A 128 1.39 -14.14 11.34
CA PRO A 128 0.03 -14.06 11.84
C PRO A 128 -0.97 -14.42 10.75
N TRP A 129 -2.12 -14.93 11.18
CA TRP A 129 -3.31 -15.05 10.35
C TRP A 129 -4.55 -14.69 11.16
N PHE A 130 -5.60 -14.28 10.47
CA PHE A 130 -6.93 -14.12 11.04
C PHE A 130 -7.98 -14.67 10.08
N ILE A 131 -9.13 -15.06 10.63
CA ILE A 131 -10.30 -15.51 9.89
C ILE A 131 -11.32 -14.39 9.96
N ALA A 132 -11.82 -13.97 8.80
CA ALA A 132 -12.93 -13.04 8.70
C ALA A 132 -14.11 -13.70 7.98
N SER A 133 -15.30 -13.37 8.46
CA SER A 133 -16.56 -13.69 7.80
C SER A 133 -16.77 -12.83 6.56
N ALA A 134 -17.73 -13.20 5.72
CA ALA A 134 -18.07 -12.49 4.48
C ALA A 134 -18.50 -11.04 4.71
N ASP A 135 -19.00 -10.71 5.90
CA ASP A 135 -19.39 -9.36 6.34
C ASP A 135 -18.23 -8.52 6.89
N GLY A 136 -16.99 -9.03 6.85
CA GLY A 136 -15.82 -8.33 7.38
C GLY A 136 -15.58 -8.54 8.88
N THR A 137 -16.50 -9.22 9.58
CA THR A 137 -16.33 -9.52 11.01
C THR A 137 -15.14 -10.46 11.21
N ILE A 138 -14.16 -10.06 12.04
CA ILE A 138 -13.04 -10.90 12.43
C ILE A 138 -13.54 -11.94 13.43
N VAL A 139 -13.44 -13.22 13.08
CA VAL A 139 -13.95 -14.35 13.88
C VAL A 139 -12.90 -14.79 14.90
N SER A 140 -11.68 -15.01 14.44
CA SER A 140 -10.57 -15.44 15.29
C SER A 140 -9.23 -15.12 14.66
N ALA A 141 -8.16 -15.17 15.45
CA ALA A 141 -6.82 -14.93 14.95
C ALA A 141 -5.77 -15.78 15.65
N HIS A 142 -4.59 -15.85 15.05
CA HIS A 142 -3.46 -16.57 15.60
C HIS A 142 -2.15 -15.99 15.11
N CYS A 143 -1.08 -16.16 15.89
CA CYS A 143 0.25 -15.76 15.47
C CYS A 143 1.30 -16.69 16.06
N THR A 144 2.37 -16.94 15.30
CA THR A 144 3.52 -17.75 15.75
C THR A 144 4.41 -17.08 16.80
N CYS A 145 4.06 -15.89 17.29
CA CYS A 145 4.81 -15.21 18.33
C CYS A 145 4.42 -15.71 19.74
N LEU A 146 5.26 -15.45 20.74
CA LEU A 146 5.04 -15.88 22.12
C LEU A 146 3.69 -15.41 22.68
N GLU A 147 3.31 -14.15 22.42
CA GLU A 147 2.02 -13.57 22.83
C GLU A 147 0.87 -13.90 21.85
N GLY A 148 1.16 -14.64 20.77
CA GLY A 148 0.24 -14.89 19.66
C GLY A 148 -0.85 -15.91 19.98
N LEU A 149 -0.67 -16.66 21.07
CA LEU A 149 -1.66 -17.61 21.60
C LEU A 149 -2.92 -16.90 22.11
N GLY A 150 -2.80 -15.64 22.52
CA GLY A 150 -3.92 -14.81 22.99
C GLY A 150 -4.70 -14.13 21.87
N GLU A 151 -4.40 -14.41 20.60
CA GLU A 151 -5.10 -13.92 19.39
C GLU A 151 -5.01 -12.41 19.15
N THR A 152 -4.62 -11.63 20.15
CA THR A 152 -4.62 -10.17 20.09
C THR A 152 -3.24 -9.55 20.07
N CYS A 153 -2.21 -10.28 19.65
CA CYS A 153 -0.85 -9.73 19.63
C CYS A 153 -0.72 -8.56 18.64
N THR A 154 0.35 -7.78 18.78
CA THR A 154 0.58 -6.62 17.91
C THR A 154 0.74 -6.99 16.43
N HIS A 155 1.21 -8.20 16.11
CA HIS A 155 1.34 -8.68 14.74
C HIS A 155 -0.02 -8.95 14.07
N VAL A 156 -0.99 -9.51 14.81
CA VAL A 156 -2.37 -9.65 14.33
C VAL A 156 -2.99 -8.27 14.12
N GLY A 157 -2.77 -7.34 15.05
CA GLY A 157 -3.17 -5.94 14.88
C GLY A 157 -2.60 -5.34 13.60
N ALA A 158 -1.30 -5.52 13.34
CA ALA A 158 -0.65 -4.97 12.15
C ALA A 158 -1.25 -5.54 10.85
N LEU A 159 -1.52 -6.85 10.82
CA LEU A 159 -2.14 -7.52 9.69
C LEU A 159 -3.56 -7.02 9.42
N THR A 160 -4.40 -6.93 10.44
CA THR A 160 -5.78 -6.44 10.30
C THR A 160 -5.83 -4.98 9.81
N PHE A 161 -4.97 -4.09 10.34
CA PHE A 161 -4.83 -2.72 9.82
C PHE A 161 -4.28 -2.65 8.40
N ALA A 162 -3.46 -3.62 7.97
CA ALA A 162 -3.02 -3.66 6.58
C ALA A 162 -4.19 -3.94 5.63
N VAL A 163 -5.09 -4.85 6.02
CA VAL A 163 -6.31 -5.16 5.24
C VAL A 163 -7.25 -3.96 5.19
N ASP A 164 -7.51 -3.30 6.32
CA ASP A 164 -8.30 -2.05 6.36
C ASP A 164 -7.71 -0.95 5.46
N ALA A 165 -6.38 -0.84 5.41
CA ALA A 165 -5.70 0.10 4.51
C ALA A 165 -5.84 -0.28 3.03
N PHE A 166 -5.79 -1.57 2.68
CA PHE A 166 -6.05 -2.05 1.32
C PHE A 166 -7.50 -1.79 0.90
N ASN A 167 -8.46 -2.08 1.78
CA ASN A 167 -9.89 -1.81 1.55
C ASN A 167 -10.15 -0.32 1.37
N SER A 168 -9.58 0.51 2.26
CA SER A 168 -9.65 1.97 2.15
C SER A 168 -9.03 2.51 0.85
N ALA A 169 -7.96 1.88 0.34
CA ALA A 169 -7.34 2.28 -0.93
C ALA A 169 -8.22 1.87 -2.12
N ARG A 170 -8.82 0.67 -2.08
CA ARG A 170 -9.79 0.21 -3.08
C ARG A 170 -10.99 1.14 -3.20
N GLU A 171 -11.60 1.53 -2.08
CA GLU A 171 -12.73 2.47 -2.08
C GLU A 171 -12.39 3.86 -2.63
N LYS A 172 -11.14 4.29 -2.43
CA LYS A 172 -10.63 5.60 -2.91
C LYS A 172 -10.11 5.54 -4.34
N THR A 173 -10.10 4.37 -4.97
CA THR A 173 -9.67 4.20 -6.36
C THR A 173 -10.70 4.91 -7.25
N THR A 174 -10.38 6.14 -7.65
CA THR A 174 -11.19 6.91 -8.58
C THR A 174 -10.79 6.54 -10.01
N CYS A 175 -11.63 6.86 -10.99
CA CYS A 175 -11.48 6.52 -12.40
C CYS A 175 -10.15 6.93 -13.08
N THR A 176 -9.23 7.59 -12.37
CA THR A 176 -7.87 7.89 -12.81
C THR A 176 -6.83 6.79 -12.50
N ASP A 177 -7.14 5.86 -11.60
CA ASP A 177 -6.22 4.78 -11.15
C ASP A 177 -6.42 3.45 -11.91
N GLU A 178 -7.52 3.29 -12.64
CA GLU A 178 -7.62 2.26 -13.68
C GLU A 178 -6.67 2.59 -14.83
N LYS A 179 -6.08 1.58 -15.48
CA LYS A 179 -5.33 1.80 -16.73
C LYS A 179 -6.22 2.60 -17.66
N ALA A 180 -5.81 3.84 -17.94
CA ALA A 180 -6.57 4.73 -18.78
C ALA A 180 -6.91 4.02 -20.09
N TYR A 181 -8.17 3.62 -20.25
CA TYR A 181 -8.73 3.22 -21.53
C TYR A 181 -8.93 4.51 -22.31
N TRP A 182 -7.84 5.17 -22.71
CA TRP A 182 -7.91 6.15 -23.76
C TRP A 182 -8.41 5.38 -24.98
N LYS A 183 -9.72 5.40 -25.21
CA LYS A 183 -10.30 5.03 -26.49
C LYS A 183 -9.68 6.01 -27.46
N VAL A 184 -8.60 5.57 -28.08
CA VAL A 184 -7.99 6.25 -29.22
C VAL A 184 -9.16 6.47 -30.19
N PRO A 185 -9.52 7.72 -30.51
CA PRO A 185 -10.61 7.98 -31.44
C PRO A 185 -10.38 7.16 -32.72
N GLU A 186 -11.43 6.54 -33.26
CA GLU A 186 -11.35 5.87 -34.57
C GLU A 186 -10.82 6.89 -35.59
N GLY A 187 -9.56 6.69 -36.03
CA GLY A 187 -8.82 7.63 -36.87
C GLY A 187 -7.46 8.11 -36.33
N ALA A 188 -7.09 7.79 -35.08
CA ALA A 188 -5.77 8.12 -34.52
C ALA A 188 -4.70 7.02 -34.70
N GLU A 189 -4.95 6.03 -35.56
CA GLU A 189 -3.88 5.16 -36.08
C GLU A 189 -2.93 6.01 -36.96
N GLY A 190 -1.71 6.24 -36.46
CA GLY A 190 -0.65 6.93 -37.22
C GLY A 190 -0.18 8.28 -36.67
N VAL A 191 -0.69 8.73 -35.51
CA VAL A 191 -0.18 9.95 -34.88
C VAL A 191 1.14 9.66 -34.17
N SER A 192 2.25 10.13 -34.73
CA SER A 192 3.56 10.04 -34.09
C SER A 192 3.71 11.09 -32.98
N PRO A 193 4.23 10.72 -31.80
CA PRO A 193 4.50 11.68 -30.74
C PRO A 193 5.52 12.71 -31.21
N LYS A 194 5.22 14.01 -31.02
CA LYS A 194 6.14 15.12 -31.28
C LYS A 194 6.47 15.84 -29.99
N PRO A 195 7.69 16.41 -29.85
CA PRO A 195 8.01 17.27 -28.72
C PRO A 195 7.07 18.48 -28.70
N ALA A 196 6.77 19.00 -27.50
CA ALA A 196 5.69 19.99 -27.29
C ALA A 196 5.78 21.22 -28.21
N TYR A 197 6.99 21.71 -28.50
CA TYR A 197 7.19 22.86 -29.40
C TYR A 197 6.85 22.58 -30.87
N ALA A 198 6.75 21.30 -31.25
CA ALA A 198 6.44 20.84 -32.61
C ALA A 198 4.99 20.33 -32.73
N ILE A 199 4.19 20.44 -31.66
CA ILE A 199 2.76 20.17 -31.68
C ILE A 199 2.05 21.46 -32.08
N ASP A 200 1.27 21.40 -33.16
CA ASP A 200 0.42 22.51 -33.55
C ASP A 200 -0.85 22.49 -32.70
N PHE A 201 -0.94 23.40 -31.72
CA PHE A 201 -2.12 23.57 -30.86
C PHE A 201 -3.16 24.53 -31.47
N GLY A 202 -3.01 24.89 -32.74
CA GLY A 202 -4.02 25.64 -33.48
C GLY A 202 -5.37 24.93 -33.45
N PHE A 203 -6.45 25.68 -33.24
CA PHE A 203 -7.81 25.16 -33.25
C PHE A 203 -8.15 24.57 -34.64
N ALA A 204 -8.03 23.26 -34.80
CA ALA A 204 -8.68 22.54 -35.89
C ALA A 204 -10.17 22.38 -35.54
N ARG A 205 -10.98 23.40 -35.82
CA ARG A 205 -12.43 23.21 -35.83
C ARG A 205 -12.79 22.45 -37.10
N SER A 206 -13.33 21.26 -36.92
CA SER A 206 -14.01 20.51 -37.96
C SER A 206 -15.02 21.40 -38.70
N GLY A 207 -14.78 21.66 -39.98
CA GLY A 207 -15.84 21.95 -40.95
C GLY A 207 -16.34 23.40 -41.12
N ALA A 208 -15.66 24.44 -40.65
CA ALA A 208 -16.04 25.82 -40.99
C ALA A 208 -14.85 26.62 -41.53
N THR A 209 -14.97 27.12 -42.76
CA THR A 209 -14.05 28.08 -43.38
C THR A 209 -13.91 29.30 -42.48
N VAL A 210 -12.74 29.46 -41.87
CA VAL A 210 -12.36 30.67 -41.12
C VAL A 210 -12.15 31.82 -42.13
N PRO A 211 -12.63 33.04 -41.87
CA PRO A 211 -12.31 34.19 -42.70
C PRO A 211 -10.80 34.44 -42.69
N ALA A 212 -10.23 34.77 -43.85
CA ALA A 212 -8.79 34.97 -44.06
C ALA A 212 -8.13 35.97 -43.08
N ALA A 213 -8.92 36.82 -42.42
CA ALA A 213 -8.45 37.77 -41.41
C ALA A 213 -7.90 37.13 -40.12
N MET A 214 -8.13 35.83 -39.86
CA MET A 214 -7.67 35.15 -38.65
C MET A 214 -6.48 34.20 -38.89
N GLN A 215 -5.94 34.18 -40.11
CA GLN A 215 -4.83 33.31 -40.52
C GLN A 215 -3.43 33.93 -40.38
N GLU A 216 -3.33 35.21 -40.03
CA GLU A 216 -2.01 35.75 -39.69
C GLU A 216 -1.56 35.15 -38.36
N ARG A 217 -0.78 34.07 -38.43
CA ARG A 217 0.20 33.77 -37.39
C ARG A 217 0.97 35.06 -37.19
N VAL A 218 0.70 35.75 -36.09
CA VAL A 218 1.56 36.85 -35.64
C VAL A 218 2.92 36.21 -35.44
N VAL A 219 3.82 36.42 -36.39
CA VAL A 219 5.22 36.05 -36.26
C VAL A 219 5.77 37.00 -35.22
N VAL A 220 5.70 36.60 -33.96
CA VAL A 220 6.31 37.36 -32.87
C VAL A 220 7.82 37.24 -33.08
N PRO A 221 8.54 38.36 -33.33
CA PRO A 221 9.99 38.31 -33.46
C PRO A 221 10.60 37.81 -32.16
N GLU A 222 11.72 37.10 -32.25
CA GLU A 222 12.46 36.71 -31.05
C GLU A 222 12.86 37.98 -30.27
N PRO A 223 12.59 38.03 -28.95
CA PRO A 223 12.91 39.20 -28.16
C PRO A 223 14.42 39.40 -28.12
N THR A 224 14.84 40.65 -28.31
CA THR A 224 16.23 41.05 -28.27
C THR A 224 16.77 40.98 -26.84
N GLU A 225 18.09 40.83 -26.69
CA GLU A 225 18.75 40.78 -25.39
C GLU A 225 18.48 42.05 -24.55
N ALA A 226 18.32 43.20 -25.20
CA ALA A 226 17.96 44.46 -24.55
C ALA A 226 16.54 44.43 -23.97
N GLU A 227 15.56 43.90 -24.72
CA GLU A 227 14.16 43.77 -24.26
C GLU A 227 14.05 42.77 -23.10
N LEU A 228 14.80 41.67 -23.16
CA LEU A 228 14.88 40.71 -22.05
C LEU A 228 15.50 41.34 -20.80
N THR A 229 16.55 42.14 -20.98
CA THR A 229 17.20 42.87 -19.87
C THR A 229 16.23 43.86 -19.22
N GLU A 230 15.49 44.62 -20.02
CA GLU A 230 14.48 45.55 -19.53
C GLU A 230 13.36 44.82 -18.76
N LEU A 231 12.86 43.71 -19.30
CA LEU A 231 11.86 42.88 -18.64
C LEU A 231 12.36 42.37 -17.28
N PHE A 232 13.59 41.84 -17.21
CA PHE A 232 14.14 41.35 -15.95
C PHE A 232 14.35 42.47 -14.93
N GLN A 233 14.74 43.67 -15.37
CA GLN A 233 14.84 44.84 -14.52
C GLN A 233 13.47 45.28 -13.97
N GLN A 234 12.43 45.27 -14.81
CA GLN A 234 11.05 45.55 -14.40
C GLN A 234 10.54 44.51 -13.39
N LEU A 235 10.78 43.22 -13.64
CA LEU A 235 10.43 42.13 -12.72
C LEU A 235 11.17 42.25 -11.38
N ASN A 236 12.42 42.74 -11.40
CA ASN A 236 13.20 42.96 -10.19
C ASN A 236 12.68 44.15 -9.36
N SER A 237 12.15 45.18 -10.02
CA SER A 237 11.56 46.35 -9.35
C SER A 237 10.17 46.07 -8.74
N CYS A 238 9.55 44.94 -9.09
CA CYS A 238 8.23 44.56 -8.59
C CYS A 238 8.30 44.13 -7.11
N LYS A 239 7.24 44.43 -6.35
CA LYS A 239 7.14 44.05 -4.92
C LYS A 239 7.14 42.54 -4.68
N VAL A 240 6.78 41.74 -5.69
CA VAL A 240 6.75 40.28 -5.61
C VAL A 240 8.01 39.72 -6.23
N LYS A 241 8.77 38.95 -5.44
CA LYS A 241 10.00 38.29 -5.90
C LYS A 241 9.69 37.23 -6.96
N ALA A 242 10.01 37.53 -8.22
CA ALA A 242 9.85 36.59 -9.33
C ALA A 242 10.92 35.48 -9.26
N ARG A 243 10.49 34.23 -9.03
CA ARG A 243 11.41 33.08 -8.87
C ARG A 243 12.35 32.85 -10.05
N ILE A 244 11.94 33.24 -11.26
CA ILE A 244 12.77 33.11 -12.47
C ILE A 244 14.09 33.88 -12.34
N LEU A 245 14.12 34.99 -11.58
CA LEU A 245 15.32 35.80 -11.35
C LEU A 245 16.39 35.07 -10.51
N LYS A 246 16.03 33.98 -9.81
CA LYS A 246 17.00 33.12 -9.10
C LYS A 246 17.98 32.44 -10.06
N MET A 247 17.56 32.18 -11.29
CA MET A 247 18.37 31.49 -12.30
C MET A 247 19.27 32.45 -13.08
N LEU A 248 19.09 33.76 -12.92
CA LEU A 248 19.89 34.78 -13.61
C LEU A 248 21.08 35.20 -12.73
N PRO A 249 22.34 35.06 -13.20
CA PRO A 249 23.53 35.38 -12.41
C PRO A 249 23.55 36.83 -11.86
N GLN A 250 22.93 37.77 -12.58
CA GLN A 250 22.90 39.19 -12.21
C GLN A 250 21.92 39.51 -11.06
N TYR A 251 20.99 38.60 -10.76
CA TYR A 251 19.88 38.84 -9.82
C TYR A 251 19.76 37.75 -8.76
N CYS A 252 20.62 36.72 -8.76
CA CYS A 252 20.46 35.58 -7.87
C CYS A 252 20.86 35.85 -6.42
N ASP A 253 21.71 36.86 -6.15
CA ASP A 253 22.23 37.16 -4.80
C ASP A 253 21.14 37.55 -3.79
N GLN A 254 20.12 38.27 -4.23
CA GLN A 254 18.94 38.66 -3.42
C GLN A 254 17.99 37.50 -3.07
N TYR A 255 18.33 36.28 -3.50
CA TYR A 255 17.66 35.02 -3.18
C TYR A 255 18.53 34.07 -2.34
N LYS A 256 19.74 34.49 -1.96
CA LYS A 256 20.56 33.77 -0.97
C LYS A 256 20.02 34.08 0.44
N THR A 257 19.82 33.05 1.25
CA THR A 257 19.43 33.16 2.66
C THR A 257 20.67 33.34 3.52
N GLU A 258 20.59 34.13 4.60
CA GLU A 258 21.73 34.58 5.46
C GLU A 258 22.50 33.47 6.22
N ASP A 259 22.25 32.19 5.98
CA ASP A 259 22.88 31.08 6.74
C ASP A 259 24.25 30.60 6.18
N GLU A 260 24.83 31.28 5.18
CA GLU A 260 26.12 30.88 4.57
C GLU A 260 27.25 31.93 4.73
N THR A 261 27.22 32.77 5.77
CA THR A 261 28.35 33.65 6.12
C THR A 261 28.79 33.51 7.57
N THR A 262 29.15 32.30 7.99
CA THR A 262 30.08 32.12 9.12
C THR A 262 30.95 30.89 8.89
N ASN A 263 32.05 31.09 8.17
CA ASN A 263 33.28 30.30 8.33
C ASN A 263 34.42 30.98 7.57
N HIS A 264 35.08 31.92 8.26
CA HIS A 264 36.50 32.20 8.10
C HIS A 264 37.07 32.57 9.47
#